data_AF-A0A2H5YZB3-F1
#
_entry.id   AF-A0A2H5YZB3-F1
#
_cell.length_a   1.000
_cell.length_b   1.000
_cell.length_c   1.000
_cell.angle_alpha   90.00
_cell.angle_beta   90.00
_cell.angle_gamma   90.00
#
_symmetry.space_group_name_H-M   'P 1'
#
loop_
_entity.id
_entity.type
_entity.pdbx_description
1 polymer ?
#
loop_
_entity_poly.entity_id
_entity_poly.type
_entity_poly.pdbx_seq_one_letter_code
_entity_poly.pdbx_strand_id
1 'polypeptide(L)'
;MAYRRGGVIDHLLTALGSFLQAVPNYLVSIVLIVFLGVQLGWLPVTKMRGAISPGVQPGLTLTFVADVLYHAALPILTYVLTTIGSWMLLMKSSTLSTLEEDYVTVARARGLSDGRIMRAYVGRNAVLPLFAQVAIAAGFVVGGSVVIERIFVYEGIGFVLLDAINRRDYPLMQAIFLVITVSVIGANLLADLLYSRLDPRIRRHSAEGDR
;
A
#
# COMPACT_ATOMS: atom_id res chain seq x y z
N MET A 1 4.90 -15.07 10.71
CA MET A 1 3.54 -15.59 10.47
C MET A 1 3.60 -17.04 10.02
N ALA A 2 4.16 -17.39 8.85
CA ALA A 2 4.05 -18.80 8.39
C ALA A 2 5.00 -19.85 9.01
N TYR A 3 6.12 -19.45 9.65
CA TYR A 3 7.06 -20.44 10.21
C TYR A 3 6.61 -21.06 11.53
N ARG A 4 5.94 -20.27 12.38
CA ARG A 4 5.29 -20.74 13.61
C ARG A 4 3.80 -20.88 13.32
N ARG A 5 3.47 -21.77 12.39
CA ARG A 5 2.10 -22.09 11.97
C ARG A 5 1.31 -22.48 13.24
N GLY A 6 0.20 -21.79 13.50
CA GLY A 6 -0.67 -22.08 14.66
C GLY A 6 -0.25 -21.47 16.00
N GLY A 7 0.76 -20.58 16.03
CA GLY A 7 1.07 -19.82 17.26
C GLY A 7 0.04 -18.73 17.55
N VAL A 8 -0.13 -18.35 18.82
CA VAL A 8 -1.05 -17.28 19.26
C VAL A 8 -0.79 -15.97 18.50
N ILE A 9 0.48 -15.64 18.24
CA ILE A 9 0.89 -14.46 17.48
C ILE A 9 0.42 -14.53 16.02
N ASP A 10 0.44 -15.71 15.38
CA ASP A 10 -0.03 -15.87 14.00
C ASP A 10 -1.56 -15.69 13.91
N HIS A 11 -2.30 -16.29 14.85
CA HIS A 11 -3.75 -16.11 14.94
C HIS A 11 -4.12 -14.65 15.21
N LEU A 12 -3.44 -13.98 16.14
CA LEU A 12 -3.67 -12.57 16.44
C LEU A 12 -3.38 -11.68 15.23
N LEU A 13 -2.24 -11.85 14.56
CA LEU A 13 -1.88 -11.04 13.39
C LEU A 13 -2.80 -11.29 12.20
N THR A 14 -3.27 -12.53 12.01
CA THR A 14 -4.25 -12.86 10.97
C THR A 14 -5.59 -12.22 11.29
N ALA A 15 -6.07 -12.33 12.53
CA ALA A 15 -7.31 -11.71 12.97
C ALA A 15 -7.26 -10.19 12.84
N LEU A 16 -6.16 -9.56 13.28
CA LEU A 16 -5.93 -8.13 13.11
C LEU A 16 -5.89 -7.73 11.63
N GLY A 17 -5.17 -8.47 10.79
CA GLY A 17 -5.10 -8.21 9.35
C GLY A 17 -6.47 -8.30 8.67
N SER A 18 -7.24 -9.35 8.99
CA SER A 18 -8.62 -9.52 8.50
C SER A 18 -9.56 -8.44 9.01
N PHE A 19 -9.45 -8.04 10.28
CA PHE A 19 -10.25 -6.95 10.85
C PHE A 19 -9.93 -5.62 10.15
N LEU A 20 -8.66 -5.26 10.02
CA LEU A 20 -8.23 -4.02 9.36
C LEU A 20 -8.70 -3.94 7.91
N GLN A 21 -8.68 -5.06 7.17
CA GLN A 21 -9.16 -5.10 5.79
C GLN A 21 -10.69 -5.02 5.70
N ALA A 22 -11.41 -5.55 6.69
CA ALA A 22 -12.87 -5.54 6.71
C ALA A 22 -13.46 -4.16 7.03
N VAL A 23 -12.71 -3.30 7.75
CA VAL A 23 -13.17 -1.96 8.11
C VAL A 23 -13.00 -1.01 6.92
N PRO A 24 -14.09 -0.35 6.46
CA PRO A 24 -13.99 0.69 5.44
C PRO A 24 -13.03 1.81 5.84
N ASN A 25 -12.21 2.26 4.90
CA ASN A 25 -11.16 3.26 5.14
C ASN A 25 -11.67 4.58 5.75
N TYR A 26 -12.85 5.05 5.34
CA TYR A 26 -13.45 6.28 5.84
C TYR A 26 -13.85 6.18 7.32
N LEU A 27 -14.24 5.00 7.80
CA LEU A 27 -14.51 4.79 9.22
C LEU A 27 -13.23 4.89 10.03
N VAL A 28 -12.13 4.33 9.53
CA VAL A 28 -10.81 4.48 10.17
C VAL A 28 -10.42 5.96 10.24
N SER A 29 -10.64 6.74 9.18
CA SER A 29 -10.39 8.20 9.21
C SER A 29 -11.18 8.89 10.32
N ILE A 30 -12.49 8.59 10.44
CA ILE A 30 -13.36 9.19 11.47
C ILE A 30 -12.87 8.81 12.86
N VAL A 31 -12.54 7.54 13.09
CA VAL A 31 -12.00 7.06 14.37
C VAL A 31 -10.70 7.77 14.73
N LEU A 32 -9.78 7.93 13.77
CA LEU A 32 -8.52 8.66 14.02
C LEU A 32 -8.79 10.12 14.41
N ILE A 33 -9.72 10.80 13.72
CA ILE A 33 -10.08 12.18 14.05
C ILE A 33 -10.69 12.28 15.45
N VAL A 34 -11.68 11.43 15.75
CA VAL A 34 -12.43 11.52 17.01
C VAL A 34 -11.57 11.12 18.19
N PHE A 35 -10.87 9.98 18.12
CA PHE A 35 -10.08 9.49 19.24
C PHE A 35 -8.77 10.27 19.39
N LEU A 36 -7.91 10.27 18.37
CA LEU A 36 -6.57 10.88 18.49
C LEU A 36 -6.61 12.41 18.46
N GLY A 37 -7.59 12.99 17.75
CA GLY A 37 -7.75 14.44 17.63
C GLY A 37 -8.60 15.05 18.73
N VAL A 38 -9.84 14.59 18.89
CA VAL A 38 -10.82 15.26 19.75
C VAL A 38 -10.75 14.78 21.20
N GLN A 39 -10.74 13.47 21.43
CA GLN A 39 -10.81 12.90 22.77
C GLN A 39 -9.46 12.92 23.50
N LEU A 40 -8.41 12.43 22.85
CA LEU A 40 -7.06 12.36 23.44
C LEU A 40 -6.27 13.67 23.25
N GLY A 41 -6.61 14.49 22.25
CA GLY A 41 -5.89 15.73 21.97
C GLY A 41 -4.42 15.54 21.55
N TRP A 42 -4.02 14.32 21.18
CA TRP A 42 -2.64 13.99 20.83
C TRP A 42 -2.21 14.60 19.50
N LEU A 43 -3.15 14.66 18.55
CA LEU A 43 -2.88 15.19 17.22
C LEU A 43 -3.66 16.49 17.04
N PRO A 44 -3.01 17.58 16.60
CA PRO A 44 -3.68 18.83 16.27
C PRO A 44 -4.40 18.70 14.93
N VAL A 45 -5.42 17.83 14.86
CA VAL A 45 -6.13 17.47 13.63
C VAL A 45 -6.66 18.72 12.91
N THR A 46 -7.12 19.73 13.64
CA THR A 46 -7.57 21.00 13.06
C THR A 46 -6.48 21.75 12.30
N LYS A 47 -5.23 21.69 12.77
CA LYS A 47 -4.07 22.30 12.09
C LYS A 47 -3.52 21.44 10.95
N MET A 48 -3.79 20.14 10.96
CA MET A 48 -3.36 19.21 9.91
C MET A 48 -4.36 19.11 8.75
N ARG A 49 -5.54 19.75 8.86
CA ARG A 49 -6.54 19.84 7.79
C ARG A 49 -6.10 20.86 6.76
N GLY A 50 -6.33 20.57 5.48
CA GLY A 50 -5.80 21.35 4.37
C GLY A 50 -4.66 20.63 3.66
N ALA A 51 -4.14 21.21 2.58
CA ALA A 51 -2.95 20.71 1.90
C ALA A 51 -1.67 21.42 2.36
N ILE A 52 -1.77 22.70 2.73
CA ILE A 52 -0.65 23.60 3.00
C ILE A 52 -1.06 24.61 4.09
N SER A 53 -0.15 24.95 5.00
CA SER A 53 -0.34 25.99 6.01
C SER A 53 -0.44 27.39 5.38
N PRO A 54 -1.25 28.31 5.96
CA PRO A 54 -1.30 29.70 5.51
C PRO A 54 0.08 30.36 5.50
N GLY A 55 0.46 30.96 4.37
CA GLY A 55 1.73 31.69 4.21
C GLY A 55 2.90 30.84 3.69
N VAL A 56 2.75 29.52 3.57
CA VAL A 56 3.74 28.67 2.89
C VAL A 56 3.49 28.74 1.38
N GLN A 57 4.51 29.13 0.62
CA GLN A 57 4.40 29.18 -0.84
C GLN A 57 4.81 27.86 -1.50
N PRO A 58 4.10 27.43 -2.57
CA PRO A 58 4.51 26.28 -3.37
C PRO A 58 5.93 26.42 -3.92
N GLY A 59 6.77 25.42 -3.68
CA GLY A 59 8.14 25.37 -4.19
C GLY A 59 8.88 24.13 -3.72
N LEU A 60 10.06 23.84 -4.28
CA LEU A 60 10.89 22.71 -3.85
C LEU A 60 11.73 23.04 -2.59
N THR A 61 11.18 23.84 -1.68
CA THR A 61 11.82 24.20 -0.43
C THR A 61 11.55 23.14 0.64
N LEU A 62 12.51 22.93 1.54
CA LEU A 62 12.35 21.98 2.64
C LEU A 62 11.13 22.34 3.51
N THR A 63 10.84 23.63 3.67
CA THR A 63 9.68 24.14 4.39
C THR A 63 8.36 23.72 3.75
N PHE A 64 8.25 23.81 2.42
CA PHE A 64 7.06 23.38 1.70
C PHE A 64 6.87 21.86 1.79
N VAL A 65 7.94 21.09 1.55
CA VAL A 65 7.86 19.62 1.59
C VAL A 65 7.49 19.11 2.98
N ALA A 66 8.09 19.66 4.03
CA ALA A 66 7.77 19.27 5.41
C ALA A 66 6.32 19.63 5.77
N ASP A 67 5.82 20.79 5.33
CA ASP A 67 4.45 21.22 5.56
C ASP A 67 3.43 20.32 4.84
N VAL A 68 3.67 19.99 3.57
CA VAL A 68 2.82 19.05 2.82
C VAL A 68 2.78 17.68 3.49
N LEU A 69 3.94 17.15 3.91
CA LEU A 69 4.00 15.86 4.62
C LEU A 69 3.28 15.89 5.96
N TYR A 70 3.34 17.02 6.67
CA TYR A 70 2.61 17.20 7.93
C TYR A 70 1.09 17.11 7.73
N HIS A 71 0.55 17.76 6.70
CA HIS A 71 -0.88 17.68 6.37
C HIS A 71 -1.27 16.30 5.80
N ALA A 72 -0.38 15.68 5.03
CA ALA A 72 -0.62 14.36 4.45
C ALA A 72 -0.49 13.20 5.47
N ALA A 73 0.09 13.44 6.65
CA ALA A 73 0.40 12.39 7.61
C ALA A 73 -0.82 11.56 8.04
N LEU A 74 -1.96 12.21 8.32
CA LEU A 74 -3.20 11.53 8.73
C LEU A 74 -3.89 10.78 7.58
N PRO A 75 -4.06 11.36 6.38
CA PRO A 75 -4.47 10.63 5.19
C PRO A 75 -3.59 9.40 4.90
N ILE A 76 -2.27 9.56 4.95
CA ILE A 76 -1.30 8.48 4.70
C ILE A 76 -1.44 7.40 5.77
N LEU A 77 -1.52 7.78 7.05
CA LEU A 77 -1.69 6.82 8.14
C LEU A 77 -2.98 6.00 7.98
N THR A 78 -4.08 6.65 7.60
CA THR A 78 -5.35 5.97 7.30
C THR A 78 -5.16 4.95 6.18
N TYR A 79 -4.50 5.37 5.09
CA TYR A 79 -4.25 4.50 3.94
C TYR A 79 -3.37 3.29 4.33
N VAL A 80 -2.30 3.52 5.08
CA VAL A 80 -1.39 2.47 5.56
C VAL A 80 -2.14 1.50 6.49
N LEU A 81 -2.89 1.98 7.46
CA LEU A 81 -3.62 1.12 8.42
C LEU A 81 -4.66 0.22 7.74
N THR A 82 -5.30 0.71 6.68
CA THR A 82 -6.34 -0.03 5.97
C THR A 82 -5.78 -0.99 4.92
N THR A 83 -4.59 -0.71 4.38
CA THR A 83 -3.95 -1.56 3.35
C THR A 83 -3.00 -2.60 3.94
N ILE A 84 -2.41 -2.34 5.11
CA ILE A 84 -1.44 -3.25 5.74
C ILE A 84 -2.04 -4.63 6.04
N GLY A 85 -3.33 -4.70 6.39
CA GLY A 85 -4.03 -5.96 6.63
C GLY A 85 -4.02 -6.87 5.40
N SER A 86 -4.35 -6.32 4.23
CA SER A 86 -4.30 -7.02 2.95
C SER A 86 -2.88 -7.51 2.62
N TRP A 87 -1.87 -6.67 2.86
CA TRP A 87 -0.47 -7.02 2.60
C TRP A 87 0.04 -8.11 3.54
N MET A 88 -0.37 -8.10 4.81
CA MET A 88 -0.04 -9.15 5.78
C MET A 88 -0.61 -10.51 5.35
N LEU A 89 -1.88 -10.53 4.91
CA LEU A 89 -2.54 -11.76 4.46
C LEU A 89 -1.94 -12.29 3.16
N LEU A 90 -1.62 -11.39 2.21
CA LEU A 90 -0.91 -11.75 0.98
C LEU A 90 0.46 -12.36 1.28
N MET A 91 1.24 -11.72 2.15
CA MET A 91 2.56 -12.22 2.56
C MET A 91 2.43 -13.58 3.25
N LYS A 92 1.40 -13.78 4.10
CA LYS A 92 1.12 -15.07 4.73
C LYS A 92 0.82 -16.15 3.69
N SER A 93 -0.09 -15.88 2.75
CA SER A 93 -0.45 -16.81 1.68
C SER A 93 0.78 -17.18 0.84
N SER A 94 1.54 -16.18 0.38
CA SER A 94 2.75 -16.42 -0.41
C SER A 94 3.79 -17.23 0.36
N THR A 95 4.04 -16.91 1.63
CA THR A 95 4.97 -17.67 2.46
C THR A 95 4.53 -19.12 2.64
N LEU A 96 3.23 -19.39 2.81
CA LEU A 96 2.71 -20.76 2.93
C LEU A 96 2.92 -21.55 1.64
N SER A 97 2.62 -20.96 0.47
CA SER A 97 2.88 -21.60 -0.82
C SER A 97 4.36 -21.87 -1.05
N THR A 98 5.24 -20.93 -0.70
CA THR A 98 6.70 -21.11 -0.83
C THR A 98 7.25 -22.19 0.10
N LEU A 99 6.67 -22.37 1.29
CA LEU A 99 7.07 -23.42 2.24
C LEU A 99 6.76 -24.85 1.74
N GLU A 100 5.81 -24.98 0.81
CA GLU A 100 5.40 -26.25 0.21
C GLU A 100 6.26 -26.63 -1.02
N GLU A 101 7.22 -25.79 -1.42
CA GLU A 101 8.09 -26.05 -2.57
C GLU A 101 9.23 -27.05 -2.25
N ASP A 102 9.57 -27.92 -3.22
CA ASP A 102 10.53 -29.02 -3.05
C ASP A 102 11.91 -28.59 -2.57
N TYR A 103 12.41 -27.42 -3.00
CA TYR A 103 13.73 -26.95 -2.56
C TYR A 103 13.76 -26.61 -1.06
N VAL A 104 12.60 -26.28 -0.46
CA VAL A 104 12.49 -26.08 0.99
C VAL A 104 12.55 -27.44 1.70
N THR A 105 11.87 -28.45 1.17
CA THR A 105 11.94 -29.84 1.66
C THR A 105 13.36 -30.38 1.62
N VAL A 106 14.07 -30.17 0.50
CA VAL A 106 15.48 -30.56 0.35
C VAL A 106 16.38 -29.78 1.31
N ALA A 107 16.14 -28.48 1.50
CA ALA A 107 16.91 -27.67 2.45
C ALA A 107 16.74 -28.19 3.89
N ARG A 108 15.53 -28.59 4.27
CA ARG A 108 15.24 -29.22 5.58
C ARG A 108 15.92 -30.58 5.70
N ALA A 109 15.89 -31.42 4.66
CA ALA A 109 16.57 -32.72 4.64
C ALA A 109 18.10 -32.59 4.78
N ARG A 110 18.68 -31.47 4.33
CA ARG A 110 20.11 -31.13 4.52
C ARG A 110 20.44 -30.61 5.93
N GLY A 111 19.48 -30.55 6.85
CA GLY A 111 19.68 -30.10 8.23
C GLY A 111 19.89 -28.59 8.39
N LEU A 112 19.47 -27.79 7.39
CA LEU A 112 19.53 -26.32 7.52
C LEU A 112 18.58 -25.85 8.62
N SER A 113 19.04 -24.89 9.42
CA SER A 113 18.21 -24.31 10.48
C SER A 113 17.02 -23.56 9.90
N ASP A 114 15.90 -23.69 10.58
CA ASP A 114 14.63 -23.02 10.39
C ASP A 114 14.74 -21.51 10.06
N GLY A 115 15.57 -20.79 10.82
CA GLY A 115 15.82 -19.36 10.59
C GLY A 115 16.55 -19.08 9.27
N ARG A 116 17.47 -19.95 8.86
CA ARG A 116 18.19 -19.84 7.58
C ARG A 116 17.28 -20.17 6.41
N ILE A 117 16.44 -21.21 6.53
CA ILE A 117 15.42 -21.54 5.54
C ILE A 117 14.46 -20.35 5.36
N MET A 118 13.97 -19.78 6.46
CA MET A 118 13.05 -18.64 6.42
C MET A 118 13.66 -17.41 5.72
N ARG A 119 14.86 -16.97 6.12
CA ARG A 119 15.44 -15.73 5.57
C ARG A 119 15.98 -15.89 4.16
N ALA A 120 16.68 -17.00 3.88
CA ALA A 120 17.43 -17.15 2.63
C ALA A 120 16.65 -17.87 1.52
N TYR A 121 15.73 -18.77 1.85
CA TYR A 121 15.02 -19.60 0.87
C TYR A 121 13.56 -19.16 0.70
N VAL A 122 12.85 -18.91 1.80
CA VAL A 122 11.43 -18.58 1.76
C VAL A 122 11.20 -17.07 1.57
N GLY A 123 11.83 -16.24 2.41
CA GLY A 123 11.55 -14.80 2.47
C GLY A 123 11.83 -14.07 1.15
N ARG A 124 12.90 -14.42 0.44
CA ARG A 124 13.22 -13.80 -0.85
C ARG A 124 12.17 -14.10 -1.93
N ASN A 125 11.60 -15.30 -1.93
CA ASN A 125 10.62 -15.72 -2.93
C ASN A 125 9.20 -15.29 -2.54
N ALA A 126 8.87 -15.31 -1.24
CA ALA A 126 7.55 -14.94 -0.74
C ALA A 126 7.26 -13.42 -0.80
N VAL A 127 8.29 -12.57 -0.92
CA VAL A 127 8.14 -11.10 -1.02
C VAL A 127 7.81 -10.66 -2.46
N LEU A 128 8.07 -11.49 -3.48
CA LEU A 128 7.86 -11.11 -4.88
C LEU A 128 6.43 -10.59 -5.17
N PRO A 129 5.35 -11.25 -4.71
CA PRO A 129 3.98 -10.74 -4.92
C PRO A 129 3.73 -9.41 -4.22
N LEU A 130 4.34 -9.19 -3.04
CA LEU A 130 4.20 -7.94 -2.30
C LEU A 130 4.86 -6.78 -3.06
N PHE A 131 6.00 -7.02 -3.70
CA PHE A 131 6.67 -6.00 -4.51
C PHE A 131 5.81 -5.57 -5.71
N ALA A 132 5.20 -6.52 -6.41
CA ALA A 132 4.26 -6.22 -7.49
C ALA A 132 3.07 -5.40 -6.98
N GLN A 133 2.52 -5.78 -5.82
CA GLN A 133 1.40 -5.06 -5.21
C GLN A 133 1.76 -3.62 -4.83
N VAL A 134 2.98 -3.37 -4.33
CA VAL A 134 3.48 -2.02 -4.02
C VAL A 134 3.61 -1.18 -5.29
N ALA A 135 4.15 -1.75 -6.37
CA ALA A 135 4.30 -1.04 -7.64
C ALA A 135 2.95 -0.66 -8.25
N ILE A 136 1.97 -1.58 -8.22
CA ILE A 136 0.59 -1.32 -8.63
C ILE A 136 -0.05 -0.25 -7.74
N ALA A 137 0.11 -0.37 -6.41
CA ALA A 137 -0.45 0.59 -5.45
C ALA A 137 0.09 2.01 -5.69
N ALA A 138 1.38 2.15 -6.01
CA ALA A 138 1.98 3.44 -6.35
C ALA A 138 1.30 4.13 -7.55
N GLY A 139 0.83 3.36 -8.55
CA GLY A 139 0.04 3.89 -9.66
C GLY A 139 -1.33 4.40 -9.23
N PHE A 140 -2.00 3.65 -8.36
CA PHE A 140 -3.32 4.03 -7.83
C PHE A 140 -3.26 5.19 -6.84
N VAL A 141 -2.11 5.46 -6.20
CA VAL A 141 -1.94 6.61 -5.29
C VAL A 141 -2.23 7.94 -6.01
N VAL A 142 -1.93 8.05 -7.30
CA VAL A 142 -2.24 9.25 -8.10
C VAL A 142 -3.76 9.45 -8.25
N GLY A 143 -4.53 8.37 -8.30
CA GLY A 143 -6.00 8.44 -8.28
C GLY A 143 -6.56 8.99 -6.97
N GLY A 144 -5.74 9.03 -5.92
CA GLY A 144 -6.14 9.52 -4.61
C GLY A 144 -7.22 8.66 -3.96
N SER A 145 -7.64 9.07 -2.77
CA SER A 145 -8.84 8.52 -2.14
C SER A 145 -9.79 9.66 -1.86
N VAL A 146 -10.76 9.84 -2.76
CA VAL A 146 -11.76 10.91 -2.73
C VAL A 146 -12.36 11.07 -1.33
N VAL A 147 -12.70 9.96 -0.66
CA VAL A 147 -13.33 9.98 0.66
C VAL A 147 -12.35 10.38 1.75
N ILE A 148 -11.13 9.84 1.76
CA ILE A 148 -10.11 10.20 2.77
C ILE A 148 -9.74 11.68 2.62
N GLU A 149 -9.46 12.12 1.40
CA GLU A 149 -9.15 13.50 1.06
C GLU A 149 -10.26 14.46 1.50
N ARG A 150 -11.53 14.09 1.29
CA ARG A 150 -12.65 14.90 1.73
C ARG A 150 -12.76 15.00 3.25
N ILE A 151 -12.49 13.91 3.97
CA ILE A 151 -12.55 13.89 5.45
C ILE A 151 -11.48 14.78 6.06
N PHE A 152 -10.25 14.71 5.55
CA PHE A 152 -9.12 15.52 6.03
C PHE A 152 -9.03 16.90 5.36
N VAL A 153 -9.87 17.18 4.36
CA VAL A 153 -9.80 18.41 3.53
C VAL A 153 -8.41 18.57 2.91
N TYR A 154 -7.83 17.44 2.50
CA TYR A 154 -6.57 17.43 1.79
C TYR A 154 -6.86 17.57 0.30
N GLU A 155 -6.44 18.68 -0.30
CA GLU A 155 -6.76 19.04 -1.70
C GLU A 155 -5.91 18.23 -2.70
N GLY A 156 -6.17 16.93 -2.80
CA GLY A 156 -5.57 16.03 -3.77
C GLY A 156 -6.39 15.90 -5.07
N ILE A 157 -5.97 14.96 -5.93
CA ILE A 157 -6.64 14.69 -7.21
C ILE A 157 -8.08 14.19 -6.98
N GLY A 158 -8.30 13.35 -5.96
CA GLY A 158 -9.63 12.86 -5.64
C GLY A 158 -10.57 13.96 -5.14
N PHE A 159 -10.05 14.91 -4.37
CA PHE A 159 -10.78 16.10 -3.93
C PHE A 159 -11.22 16.94 -5.12
N VAL A 160 -10.30 17.27 -6.02
CA VAL A 160 -10.60 18.07 -7.22
C VAL A 160 -11.58 17.35 -8.15
N LEU A 161 -11.44 16.03 -8.28
CA LEU A 161 -12.38 15.20 -9.05
C LEU A 161 -13.80 15.31 -8.49
N LEU A 162 -13.97 15.19 -7.17
CA LEU A 162 -15.28 15.31 -6.53
C LEU A 162 -15.87 16.70 -6.73
N ASP A 163 -15.04 17.74 -6.64
CA ASP A 163 -15.49 19.12 -6.87
C ASP A 163 -15.93 19.32 -8.34
N ALA A 164 -15.18 18.75 -9.30
CA ALA A 164 -15.55 18.74 -10.71
C ALA A 164 -16.87 17.99 -10.97
N ILE A 165 -17.09 16.84 -10.32
CA ILE A 165 -18.35 16.09 -10.39
C ILE A 165 -19.52 16.93 -9.90
N ASN A 166 -19.38 17.57 -8.73
CA ASN A 166 -20.43 18.39 -8.13
C ASN A 166 -20.77 19.61 -9.00
N ARG A 167 -19.74 20.21 -9.62
CA ARG A 167 -19.89 21.35 -10.54
C ARG A 167 -20.28 20.95 -11.96
N ARG A 168 -20.34 19.64 -12.25
CA ARG A 168 -20.57 19.07 -13.59
C ARG A 168 -19.57 19.58 -14.63
N ASP A 169 -18.32 19.78 -14.21
CA ASP A 169 -17.21 20.19 -15.08
C ASP A 169 -16.64 18.96 -15.81
N TYR A 170 -17.31 18.58 -16.90
CA TYR A 170 -16.93 17.41 -17.71
C TYR A 170 -15.52 17.51 -18.29
N PRO A 171 -15.05 18.66 -18.83
CA PRO A 171 -13.68 18.79 -19.29
C PRO A 171 -12.65 18.52 -18.18
N LEU A 172 -12.85 19.07 -16.98
CA LEU A 172 -11.94 18.84 -15.86
C LEU A 172 -11.95 17.37 -15.41
N MET A 173 -13.13 16.75 -15.32
CA MET A 173 -13.25 15.32 -15.01
C MET A 173 -12.49 14.46 -16.02
N GLN A 174 -12.63 14.74 -17.33
CA GLN A 174 -11.93 14.00 -18.39
C GLN A 174 -10.41 14.17 -18.31
N ALA A 175 -9.92 15.38 -18.05
CA ALA A 175 -8.50 15.65 -17.87
C ALA A 175 -7.93 14.88 -16.66
N ILE A 176 -8.66 14.87 -15.54
CA ILE A 176 -8.27 14.11 -14.36
C ILE A 176 -8.24 12.61 -14.66
N PHE A 177 -9.27 12.06 -15.29
CA PHE A 177 -9.31 10.64 -15.65
C PHE A 177 -8.17 10.25 -16.60
N LEU A 178 -7.81 11.11 -17.55
CA LEU A 178 -6.66 10.90 -18.43
C LEU A 178 -5.36 10.80 -17.63
N VAL A 179 -5.12 11.74 -16.71
CA VAL A 179 -3.91 11.75 -15.85
C VAL A 179 -3.85 10.49 -14.99
N ILE A 180 -4.96 10.10 -14.37
CA ILE A 180 -5.03 8.86 -13.55
C ILE A 180 -4.73 7.64 -14.43
N THR A 181 -5.35 7.55 -15.60
CA THR A 181 -5.18 6.42 -16.52
C THR A 181 -3.73 6.27 -16.98
N VAL A 182 -3.12 7.37 -17.46
CA VAL A 182 -1.72 7.38 -17.89
C VAL A 182 -0.79 7.00 -16.74
N SER A 183 -1.04 7.51 -15.53
CA SER A 183 -0.23 7.20 -14.34
C SER A 183 -0.33 5.73 -13.94
N VAL A 184 -1.54 5.15 -13.93
CA VAL A 184 -1.76 3.74 -13.61
C VAL A 184 -1.12 2.84 -14.66
N ILE A 185 -1.27 3.14 -15.95
CA ILE A 185 -0.63 2.37 -17.04
C ILE A 185 0.90 2.45 -16.91
N GLY A 186 1.45 3.65 -16.67
CA GLY A 186 2.89 3.84 -16.49
C GLY A 186 3.43 3.08 -15.28
N ALA A 187 2.71 3.08 -14.16
CA ALA A 187 3.10 2.34 -12.96
C ALA A 187 3.02 0.83 -13.15
N ASN A 188 1.99 0.31 -13.83
CA ASN A 188 1.88 -1.11 -14.17
C ASN A 188 2.99 -1.54 -15.12
N LEU A 189 3.30 -0.74 -16.14
CA LEU A 189 4.42 -1.00 -17.05
C LEU A 189 5.75 -1.05 -16.28
N LEU A 190 5.97 -0.10 -15.37
CA LEU A 190 7.15 -0.10 -14.51
C LEU A 190 7.19 -1.34 -13.60
N ALA A 191 6.06 -1.74 -13.04
CA ALA A 191 5.92 -2.94 -12.23
C ALA A 191 6.31 -4.19 -13.02
N ASP A 192 5.78 -4.36 -14.23
CA ASP A 192 6.06 -5.50 -15.11
C ASP A 192 7.54 -5.54 -15.51
N LEU A 193 8.14 -4.39 -15.85
CA LEU A 193 9.57 -4.28 -16.14
C LEU A 193 10.44 -4.66 -14.94
N LEU A 194 10.07 -4.21 -13.73
CA LEU A 194 10.79 -4.58 -12.51
C LEU A 194 10.61 -6.06 -12.18
N TYR A 195 9.39 -6.59 -12.35
CA TYR A 195 9.06 -7.99 -12.12
C TYR A 195 9.84 -8.90 -13.07
N SER A 196 9.97 -8.52 -14.36
CA SER A 196 10.78 -9.27 -15.34
C SER A 196 12.26 -9.40 -14.94
N ARG A 197 12.80 -8.43 -14.18
CA ARG A 197 14.18 -8.47 -13.67
C ARG A 197 14.29 -9.22 -12.33
N LEU A 198 13.24 -9.22 -11.52
CA LEU A 198 13.21 -9.82 -10.20
C LEU A 198 12.80 -11.30 -10.21
N ASP A 199 12.00 -11.73 -11.18
CA ASP A 199 11.50 -13.10 -11.28
C ASP A 199 12.23 -13.92 -12.36
N PRO A 200 13.21 -14.76 -11.98
CA PRO A 200 13.88 -15.67 -12.91
C PRO A 200 12.98 -16.82 -13.43
N ARG A 201 11.75 -17.00 -12.92
CA ARG A 201 10.83 -18.07 -13.38
C ARG A 201 10.21 -17.76 -14.74
N ILE A 202 9.94 -16.49 -15.05
CA ILE A 202 9.42 -16.07 -16.38
C ILE A 202 10.41 -16.47 -17.48
N ARG A 203 11.71 -16.37 -17.18
CA ARG A 203 12.78 -16.74 -18.13
C ARG A 203 12.87 -18.24 -18.41
N ARG A 204 12.32 -19.11 -17.55
CA ARG A 204 12.31 -20.57 -17.80
C ARG A 204 11.16 -20.99 -18.71
N HIS A 205 9.99 -20.35 -18.60
CA HIS A 205 8.84 -20.69 -19.44
C HIS A 205 9.05 -20.35 -20.92
N SER A 206 9.87 -19.33 -21.23
CA SER A 206 10.28 -19.01 -22.61
C SER A 206 11.34 -19.96 -23.17
N ALA A 207 12.00 -20.77 -22.34
CA ALA A 207 13.03 -21.73 -22.78
C ALA A 207 12.49 -23.15 -22.99
N GLU A 208 11.28 -23.46 -22.49
CA GLU A 208 10.59 -24.74 -22.69
C GLU A 208 9.58 -24.70 -23.85
N GLY A 209 9.15 -23.51 -24.30
CA GLY A 209 8.28 -23.36 -25.47
C GLY A 209 8.98 -23.47 -26.84
N ASP A 210 10.29 -23.74 -26.83
CA ASP A 210 11.15 -23.80 -28.03
C ASP A 210 11.85 -25.17 -28.14
N ARG A 211 11.25 -26.22 -27.56
CA ARG A 211 11.71 -27.62 -27.65
C ARG A 211 10.57 -28.56 -27.99
#